data_AF-A0A9E6UHP7-F1
#
_entry.id   AF-A0A9E6UHP7-F1
#
_cell.length_a   1.000
_cell.length_b   1.000
_cell.length_c   1.000
_cell.angle_alpha   90.00
_cell.angle_beta   90.00
_cell.angle_gamma   90.00
#
_symmetry.space_group_name_H-M   'P 1'
#
loop_
_entity.id
_entity.type
_entity.pdbx_description
1 polymer ?
#
loop_
_entity_poly.entity_id
_entity_poly.type
_entity_poly.pdbx_seq_one_letter_code
_entity_poly.pdbx_strand_id
1 'polypeptide(L)'
;MAVILTFLLGMGNFAWHRAVIESGHRMVRDMEPAQLQAIHWLSLSFEFLLLCGALFAVRSGHTVWLWAYLGYSAINGGAAWMIVSRRI
;
A
#
# COMPACT_ATOMS: atom_id res chain seq x y z
N MET A 1 17.97 -11.42 3.91
CA MET A 1 17.59 -10.17 4.62
C MET A 1 16.71 -9.26 3.76
N ALA A 2 17.14 -8.86 2.55
CA ALA A 2 16.37 -7.98 1.67
C ALA A 2 14.92 -8.44 1.42
N VAL A 3 14.70 -9.73 1.11
CA VAL A 3 13.36 -10.32 0.92
C VAL A 3 12.45 -10.14 2.15
N ILE A 4 13.00 -10.34 3.35
CA ILE A 4 12.25 -10.16 4.60
C ILE A 4 11.85 -8.69 4.77
N LEU A 5 12.78 -7.76 4.52
CA LEU A 5 12.50 -6.32 4.60
C LEU A 5 11.42 -5.90 3.58
N THR A 6 11.50 -6.38 2.34
CA THR A 6 10.47 -6.13 1.32
C THR A 6 9.11 -6.67 1.75
N PHE A 7 9.07 -7.86 2.36
CA PHE A 7 7.83 -8.44 2.87
C PHE A 7 7.23 -7.61 4.03
N LEU A 8 8.06 -7.17 4.98
CA LEU A 8 7.61 -6.32 6.08
C LEU A 8 7.08 -4.97 5.57
N LEU A 9 7.73 -4.36 4.58
CA LEU A 9 7.25 -3.14 3.92
C LEU A 9 5.87 -3.36 3.29
N GLY A 10 5.69 -4.50 2.62
CA GLY A 10 4.40 -4.87 2.04
C GLY A 10 3.30 -4.96 3.08
N MET A 11 3.54 -5.66 4.20
CA MET A 11 2.58 -5.73 5.30
C MET A 11 2.20 -4.34 5.84
N GLY A 12 3.18 -3.43 5.98
CA GLY A 12 2.92 -2.05 6.36
C GLY A 12 2.03 -1.32 5.37
N ASN A 13 2.28 -1.50 4.07
CA ASN A 13 1.52 -0.84 3.01
C ASN A 13 0.06 -1.33 2.97
N PHE A 14 -0.15 -2.65 3.11
CA PHE A 14 -1.49 -3.22 3.27
C PHE A 14 -2.23 -2.66 4.49
N ALA A 15 -1.55 -2.54 5.63
CA ALA A 15 -2.13 -1.97 6.83
C ALA A 15 -2.56 -0.51 6.61
N TRP A 16 -1.74 0.29 5.92
CA TRP A 16 -2.08 1.68 5.58
C TRP A 16 -3.25 1.78 4.62
N HIS A 17 -3.30 0.97 3.55
CA HIS A 17 -4.44 0.95 2.62
C HIS A 17 -5.75 0.65 3.35
N ARG A 18 -5.73 -0.32 4.26
CA ARG A 18 -6.88 -0.64 5.09
C ARG A 18 -7.25 0.51 6.02
N ALA A 19 -6.28 1.12 6.69
CA ALA A 19 -6.50 2.25 7.60
C ALA A 19 -7.11 3.47 6.88
N VAL A 20 -6.71 3.75 5.65
CA VAL A 20 -7.27 4.84 4.83
C VAL A 20 -8.76 4.61 4.57
N ILE A 21 -9.14 3.39 4.20
CA ILE A 21 -10.53 3.06 3.86
C ILE A 21 -11.40 3.04 5.12
N GLU A 22 -10.88 2.49 6.22
CA GLU A 22 -11.55 2.45 7.52
C GLU A 22 -11.59 3.82 8.22
N SER A 23 -10.78 4.80 7.79
CA SER A 23 -10.72 6.15 8.40
C SER A 23 -12.03 6.95 8.32
N GLY A 24 -12.96 6.53 7.46
CA GLY A 24 -14.27 7.18 7.29
C GLY A 24 -14.17 8.62 6.79
N HIS A 25 -13.08 8.94 6.07
CA HIS A 25 -12.82 10.28 5.59
C HIS A 25 -13.89 10.76 4.59
N ARG A 26 -14.11 12.09 4.49
CA ARG A 26 -15.17 12.68 3.65
C ARG A 26 -15.15 12.16 2.20
N MET A 27 -13.96 12.00 1.65
CA MET A 27 -13.73 11.47 0.29
C MET A 27 -14.21 10.01 0.11
N VAL A 28 -14.26 9.23 1.19
CA VAL A 28 -14.81 7.87 1.23
C VAL A 28 -16.32 7.92 1.51
N ARG A 29 -16.80 8.88 2.29
CA ARG A 29 -18.20 8.98 2.72
C ARG A 29 -19.17 9.37 1.58
N ASP A 30 -18.67 10.06 0.55
CA ASP A 30 -19.47 10.55 -0.58
C ASP A 30 -19.55 9.55 -1.75
N MET A 31 -18.85 8.41 -1.68
CA MET A 31 -18.87 7.38 -2.72
C MET A 31 -19.89 6.27 -2.42
N GLU A 32 -20.47 5.68 -3.47
CA GLU A 32 -21.36 4.52 -3.35
C GLU A 32 -20.62 3.34 -2.70
N PRO A 33 -21.22 2.61 -1.73
CA PRO A 33 -20.56 1.52 -1.01
C PRO A 33 -19.98 0.44 -1.92
N ALA A 34 -20.65 0.13 -3.03
CA ALA A 34 -20.17 -0.85 -4.02
C ALA A 34 -18.90 -0.38 -4.74
N GLN A 35 -18.81 0.91 -5.07
CA GLN A 35 -17.64 1.49 -5.72
C GLN A 35 -16.44 1.54 -4.76
N LEU A 36 -16.68 1.90 -3.51
CA LEU A 36 -15.65 1.87 -2.45
C LEU A 36 -15.07 0.47 -2.27
N GLN A 37 -15.95 -0.54 -2.22
CA GLN A 37 -15.53 -1.93 -2.08
C GLN A 37 -14.71 -2.37 -3.30
N ALA A 38 -15.12 -2.00 -4.51
CA ALA A 38 -14.35 -2.30 -5.73
C ALA A 38 -12.95 -1.64 -5.69
N ILE A 39 -12.87 -0.36 -5.33
CA ILE A 39 -11.60 0.38 -5.20
C ILE A 39 -10.70 -0.25 -4.13
N HIS A 40 -11.28 -0.67 -3.00
CA HIS A 40 -10.56 -1.37 -1.93
C HIS A 40 -9.90 -2.65 -2.47
N TRP A 41 -10.68 -3.53 -3.08
CA TRP A 41 -10.16 -4.79 -3.63
C TRP A 41 -9.15 -4.56 -4.74
N LEU A 42 -9.40 -3.59 -5.61
CA LEU A 42 -8.48 -3.23 -6.68
C LEU A 42 -7.13 -2.77 -6.11
N SER A 43 -7.16 -1.85 -5.14
CA SER A 43 -5.95 -1.31 -4.51
C SER A 43 -5.14 -2.40 -3.81
N LEU A 44 -5.79 -3.28 -3.02
CA LEU A 44 -5.10 -4.39 -2.36
C LEU A 44 -4.54 -5.41 -3.37
N SER A 45 -5.28 -5.68 -4.45
CA SER A 45 -4.82 -6.61 -5.48
C SER A 45 -3.60 -6.07 -6.22
N PHE A 46 -3.60 -4.79 -6.58
CA PHE A 46 -2.44 -4.13 -7.16
C PHE A 46 -1.24 -4.12 -6.21
N GLU A 47 -1.46 -3.79 -4.94
CA GLU A 47 -0.42 -3.81 -3.93
C GLU A 47 0.20 -5.21 -3.78
N PHE A 48 -0.63 -6.25 -3.79
CA PHE A 48 -0.18 -7.63 -3.73
C PHE A 48 0.67 -8.03 -4.94
N LEU A 49 0.25 -7.65 -6.15
CA LEU A 49 1.00 -7.93 -7.36
C LEU A 49 2.35 -7.19 -7.36
N LEU A 50 2.38 -5.94 -6.93
CA LEU A 50 3.61 -5.15 -6.78
C LEU A 50 4.55 -5.80 -5.77
N LEU A 51 4.05 -6.21 -4.60
CA LEU A 51 4.84 -6.89 -3.59
C LEU A 51 5.41 -8.21 -4.13
N CYS A 52 4.60 -9.02 -4.81
CA CYS A 52 5.05 -10.27 -5.41
C CYS A 52 6.18 -10.03 -6.43
N GLY A 53 6.02 -9.03 -7.30
CA GLY A 53 7.05 -8.63 -8.24
C GLY A 53 8.34 -8.17 -7.56
N ALA A 54 8.24 -7.34 -6.52
CA ALA A 54 9.39 -6.88 -5.75
C ALA A 54 10.10 -8.04 -5.02
N LEU A 55 9.35 -8.94 -4.39
CA LEU A 55 9.91 -10.12 -3.73
C LEU A 55 10.62 -11.04 -4.72
N PHE A 56 10.01 -11.29 -5.88
CA PHE A 56 10.63 -12.08 -6.94
C PHE A 56 11.93 -11.44 -7.43
N ALA A 57 11.92 -10.14 -7.73
CA ALA A 57 13.07 -9.42 -8.24
C ALA A 57 14.22 -9.33 -7.22
N VAL A 58 13.90 -9.09 -5.94
CA VAL A 58 14.90 -9.12 -4.86
C VAL A 58 15.46 -10.53 -4.68
N ARG A 59 14.61 -11.57 -4.78
CA ARG A 59 15.04 -12.97 -4.67
C ARG A 59 15.94 -13.40 -5.83
N SER A 60 15.75 -12.83 -7.02
CA SER A 60 16.60 -13.06 -8.20
C SER A 60 17.87 -12.21 -8.22
N GLY A 61 18.11 -11.40 -7.18
CA GLY A 61 19.36 -10.63 -6.99
C GLY A 61 19.27 -9.15 -7.38
N HIS A 62 18.12 -8.70 -7.90
CA HIS A 62 17.92 -7.29 -8.27
C HIS A 62 17.52 -6.44 -7.06
N THR A 63 18.47 -6.17 -6.17
CA THR A 63 18.26 -5.43 -4.91
C THR A 63 17.74 -4.00 -5.12
N VAL A 64 17.88 -3.41 -6.31
CA VAL A 64 17.29 -2.10 -6.65
C VAL A 64 15.78 -2.04 -6.39
N TRP A 65 15.07 -3.17 -6.55
CA TRP A 65 13.63 -3.24 -6.32
C TRP A 65 13.23 -3.12 -4.86
N LEU A 66 14.11 -3.49 -3.91
CA LEU A 66 13.87 -3.22 -2.49
C LEU A 66 13.79 -1.71 -2.25
N TRP A 67 14.73 -0.94 -2.81
CA TRP A 67 14.77 0.52 -2.62
C TRP A 67 13.62 1.23 -3.35
N ALA A 68 13.29 0.79 -4.57
CA ALA A 68 12.12 1.27 -5.29
C ALA A 68 10.84 1.04 -4.48
N TYR A 69 10.67 -0.18 -3.95
CA TYR A 69 9.51 -0.53 -3.14
C TYR A 69 9.47 0.22 -1.80
N LEU A 70 10.62 0.43 -1.14
CA LEU A 70 10.73 1.25 0.07
C LEU A 70 10.30 2.70 -0.19
N GLY A 71 10.77 3.31 -1.28
CA GLY A 71 10.36 4.66 -1.67
C GLY A 71 8.86 4.75 -1.95
N TYR A 72 8.33 3.77 -2.68
CA TYR A 72 6.89 3.64 -2.94
C TYR A 72 6.08 3.52 -1.64
N SER A 73 6.46 2.61 -0.74
CA SER A 73 5.79 2.44 0.56
C SER A 73 5.88 3.70 1.43
N ALA A 74 6.99 4.45 1.40
CA ALA A 74 7.11 5.70 2.14
C ALA A 74 6.14 6.78 1.64
N ILE A 75 5.96 6.89 0.32
CA ILE A 75 4.99 7.80 -0.29
C ILE A 75 3.55 7.38 0.10
N ASN A 76 3.22 6.09 -0.05
CA ASN A 76 1.91 5.58 0.33
C ASN A 76 1.61 5.78 1.82
N GLY A 77 2.58 5.50 2.69
CA GLY A 77 2.44 5.71 4.12
C GLY A 77 2.27 7.18 4.50
N GLY A 78 3.00 8.09 3.83
CA GLY A 78 2.83 9.53 3.99
C GLY A 78 1.43 10.00 3.55
N ALA A 79 0.95 9.55 2.39
CA ALA A 79 -0.40 9.84 1.92
C ALA A 79 -1.47 9.30 2.86
N ALA A 80 -1.34 8.04 3.28
CA ALA A 80 -2.22 7.41 4.24
C ALA A 80 -2.27 8.16 5.57
N TRP A 81 -1.12 8.58 6.08
CA TRP A 81 -1.04 9.36 7.32
C TRP A 81 -1.76 10.71 7.20
N MET A 82 -1.59 11.44 6.09
CA MET A 82 -2.28 12.71 5.87
C MET A 82 -3.81 12.53 5.86
N ILE A 83 -4.30 11.48 5.19
CA ILE A 83 -5.73 11.14 5.10
C ILE A 83 -6.28 10.74 6.48
N VAL A 84 -5.65 9.77 7.14
CA VAL A 84 -6.12 9.25 8.44
C VAL A 84 -6.09 10.35 9.51
N SER A 85 -5.09 11.24 9.46
CA SER A 85 -4.98 12.39 10.35
C SER A 85 -5.91 13.56 9.99
N ARG A 86 -6.72 13.43 8.93
CA ARG A 86 -7.62 14.46 8.39
C ARG A 86 -6.94 15.80 8.09
N ARG A 87 -5.65 15.75 7.71
CA ARG A 87 -4.88 16.94 7.29
C ARG A 87 -5.24 17.35 5.87
N ILE A 88 -5.68 16.37 5.08
CA ILE A 88 -6.38 16.46 3.80
C ILE A 88 -7.59 15.57 3.93
#